data_AF-A0A961MIT5-F1
#
_entry.id   AF-A0A961MIT5-F1
#
_cell.length_a   1.000
_cell.length_b   1.000
_cell.length_c   1.000
_cell.angle_alpha   90.00
_cell.angle_beta   90.00
_cell.angle_gamma   90.00
#
_symmetry.space_group_name_H-M   'P 1'
#
loop_
_entity.id
_entity.type
_entity.pdbx_description
1 polymer ?
#
loop_
_entity_poly.entity_id
_entity_poly.type
_entity_poly.pdbx_seq_one_letter_code
_entity_poly.pdbx_strand_id
1 'polypeptide(L)'
;MRCLAVLGLTMLPACGFVDYDAAPVGRFDGSVIVMWVGETQDGMGDGSFVYVPSKNPLTFTRNNPDATVQQIRPQIMYTDGGSVPQLAQVFNGFSPWGYAPAYMVHDWLFTARKCLNDGAATPAEEAVRDMTFADSAEVAAEAIKTLIAAGDVQPNDLAPRAISSAVAGSISRSLWNSTGACAAERVSDAHLAQIENALPGTLGTARKALSVRRADQPKAKIIQVIEF
;
A
#
# COMPACT_ATOMS: atom_id res chain seq x y z
N MET A 1 -39.01 -27.87 -37.16
CA MET A 1 -37.65 -27.76 -36.60
C MET A 1 -37.01 -26.44 -37.04
N ARG A 2 -36.91 -25.45 -36.15
CA ARG A 2 -35.94 -24.35 -36.23
C ARG A 2 -35.68 -23.83 -34.81
N CYS A 3 -34.63 -24.35 -34.15
CA CYS A 3 -34.08 -23.75 -32.95
C CYS A 3 -33.31 -22.50 -33.37
N LEU A 4 -33.82 -21.31 -33.02
CA LEU A 4 -33.00 -20.10 -32.99
C LEU A 4 -32.20 -20.14 -31.68
N ALA A 5 -30.92 -20.50 -31.76
CA ALA A 5 -29.99 -20.27 -30.66
C ALA A 5 -29.56 -18.79 -30.71
N VAL A 6 -30.10 -17.97 -29.81
CA VAL A 6 -29.59 -16.62 -29.57
C VAL A 6 -28.37 -16.75 -28.67
N LEU A 7 -27.19 -16.63 -29.26
CA LEU A 7 -25.93 -16.53 -28.53
C LEU A 7 -25.83 -15.10 -27.97
N GLY A 8 -26.33 -14.91 -26.74
CA GLY A 8 -26.20 -13.65 -26.02
C GLY A 8 -24.74 -13.43 -25.61
N LEU A 9 -24.06 -12.52 -26.31
CA LEU A 9 -22.71 -12.08 -25.97
C LEU A 9 -22.77 -11.27 -24.66
N THR A 10 -22.41 -11.91 -23.55
CA THR A 10 -22.26 -11.24 -22.26
C THR A 10 -21.00 -10.36 -22.29
N MET A 11 -21.18 -9.05 -22.46
CA MET A 11 -20.12 -8.08 -22.22
C MET A 11 -19.81 -8.10 -20.72
N LEU A 12 -18.71 -8.74 -20.32
CA LEU A 12 -18.15 -8.64 -18.98
C LEU A 12 -17.53 -7.24 -18.81
N PRO A 13 -18.05 -6.35 -17.94
CA PRO A 13 -17.38 -5.09 -17.64
C PRO A 13 -16.19 -5.40 -16.71
N ALA A 14 -15.07 -5.83 -17.29
CA ALA A 14 -13.93 -6.31 -16.51
C ALA A 14 -12.76 -5.32 -16.40
N CYS A 15 -12.86 -4.13 -17.01
CA CYS A 15 -11.92 -3.05 -16.75
C CYS A 15 -12.44 -2.20 -15.59
N GLY A 16 -11.66 -2.10 -14.50
CA GLY A 16 -11.94 -1.11 -13.47
C GLY A 16 -11.77 0.28 -14.09
N PHE A 17 -12.78 1.12 -13.98
CA PHE A 17 -12.69 2.54 -14.32
C PHE A 17 -12.72 3.31 -13.02
N VAL A 18 -11.75 4.20 -12.82
CA VAL A 18 -11.73 5.15 -11.71
C VAL A 18 -11.77 6.54 -12.32
N ASP A 19 -12.79 7.31 -11.98
CA ASP A 19 -12.88 8.71 -12.36
C ASP A 19 -12.05 9.55 -11.38
N TYR A 20 -10.79 9.77 -11.72
CA TYR A 20 -9.86 10.58 -10.92
C TYR A 20 -10.35 12.03 -10.75
N ASP A 21 -10.98 12.60 -11.77
CA ASP A 21 -11.43 14.00 -11.73
C ASP A 21 -12.61 14.16 -10.77
N ALA A 22 -13.46 13.13 -10.64
CA ALA A 22 -14.56 13.09 -9.67
C ALA A 22 -14.13 12.63 -8.27
N ALA A 23 -12.95 12.01 -8.09
CA ALA A 23 -12.51 11.53 -6.79
C ALA A 23 -12.49 12.66 -5.73
N PRO A 24 -13.05 12.46 -4.53
CA PRO A 24 -12.99 13.47 -3.48
C PRO A 24 -11.57 13.65 -2.92
N VAL A 25 -11.33 14.81 -2.31
CA VAL A 25 -10.11 15.06 -1.51
C VAL A 25 -10.39 14.62 -0.08
N GLY A 26 -9.55 13.73 0.44
CA GLY A 26 -9.57 13.24 1.82
C GLY A 26 -8.64 14.05 2.73
N ARG A 27 -8.13 13.40 3.77
CA ARG A 27 -7.13 13.96 4.69
C ARG A 27 -6.11 12.90 5.12
N PHE A 28 -4.85 13.27 5.13
CA PHE A 28 -3.79 12.52 5.80
C PHE A 28 -3.52 13.11 7.18
N ASP A 29 -3.32 12.25 8.17
CA ASP A 29 -2.89 12.59 9.52
C ASP A 29 -1.76 11.64 9.97
N GLY A 30 -0.92 12.08 10.91
CA GLY A 30 0.09 11.24 11.54
C GLY A 30 1.41 11.22 10.79
N SER A 31 2.11 10.07 10.79
CA SER A 31 3.45 9.97 10.25
C SER A 31 3.69 8.75 9.37
N VAL A 32 4.53 8.91 8.35
CA VAL A 32 5.09 7.81 7.55
C VAL A 32 6.53 7.57 7.98
N ILE A 33 6.84 6.36 8.46
CA ILE A 33 8.22 5.92 8.69
C ILE A 33 8.47 4.71 7.80
N VAL A 34 9.44 4.81 6.90
CA VAL A 34 9.88 3.69 6.06
C VAL A 34 11.30 3.29 6.44
N MET A 35 11.50 2.00 6.70
CA MET A 35 12.79 1.44 7.06
C MET A 35 13.27 0.44 6.02
N TRP A 36 14.53 0.55 5.63
CA TRP A 36 15.23 -0.48 4.88
C TRP A 36 15.71 -1.56 5.86
N VAL A 37 15.48 -2.84 5.55
CA VAL A 37 15.76 -3.99 6.44
C VAL A 37 16.69 -5.05 5.82
N GLY A 38 17.26 -4.78 4.65
CA GLY A 38 18.22 -5.66 3.99
C GLY A 38 18.09 -5.67 2.47
N GLU A 39 18.95 -6.40 1.78
CA GLU A 39 18.86 -6.63 0.32
C GLU A 39 17.82 -7.71 0.00
N THR A 40 17.20 -7.66 -1.19
CA THR A 40 16.32 -8.75 -1.65
C THR A 40 17.15 -9.99 -2.02
N GLN A 41 16.59 -11.20 -1.84
CA GLN A 41 17.32 -12.46 -2.02
C GLN A 41 17.86 -12.69 -3.45
N ASP A 42 17.43 -11.91 -4.45
CA ASP A 42 17.71 -12.17 -5.87
C ASP A 42 18.40 -11.00 -6.62
N GLY A 43 18.97 -10.01 -5.92
CA GLY A 43 19.83 -8.98 -6.54
C GLY A 43 19.12 -8.03 -7.53
N MET A 44 17.79 -8.02 -7.57
CA MET A 44 16.97 -7.10 -8.35
C MET A 44 16.24 -6.13 -7.40
N GLY A 45 16.91 -5.05 -6.99
CA GLY A 45 16.30 -3.94 -6.26
C GLY A 45 17.19 -3.28 -5.19
N ASP A 46 16.77 -2.10 -4.72
CA ASP A 46 17.47 -1.28 -3.71
C ASP A 46 17.33 -1.82 -2.27
N GLY A 47 16.64 -2.97 -2.10
CA GLY A 47 16.46 -3.73 -0.86
C GLY A 47 15.00 -3.95 -0.46
N SER A 48 14.79 -4.53 0.72
CA SER A 48 13.48 -4.72 1.35
C SER A 48 13.15 -3.54 2.25
N PHE A 49 11.96 -2.97 2.08
CA PHE A 49 11.48 -1.84 2.87
C PHE A 49 10.25 -2.22 3.69
N VAL A 50 10.12 -1.62 4.86
CA VAL A 50 9.03 -1.84 5.80
C VAL A 50 8.45 -0.50 6.21
N TYR A 51 7.13 -0.35 6.07
CA TYR A 51 6.40 0.72 6.74
C TYR A 51 6.27 0.38 8.23
N VAL A 52 6.69 1.30 9.09
CA VAL A 52 6.65 1.14 10.55
C VAL A 52 5.70 2.17 11.15
N PRO A 53 4.54 1.77 11.69
CA PRO A 53 3.65 2.69 12.39
C PRO A 53 4.37 3.36 13.57
N SER A 54 4.26 4.69 13.67
CA SER A 54 4.72 5.42 14.84
C SER A 54 3.64 5.45 15.93
N LYS A 55 3.87 6.22 17.01
CA LYS A 55 2.83 6.50 18.02
C LYS A 55 1.64 7.30 17.44
N ASN A 56 1.89 8.08 16.39
CA ASN A 56 0.91 8.82 15.62
C ASN A 56 0.89 8.23 14.19
N PRO A 57 0.33 7.02 14.01
CA PRO A 57 0.46 6.29 12.75
C PRO A 57 -0.25 7.00 11.59
N LEU A 58 0.26 6.79 10.38
CA LEU A 58 -0.39 7.25 9.15
C LEU A 58 -1.86 6.84 9.15
N THR A 59 -2.71 7.81 8.90
CA THR A 59 -4.15 7.61 8.74
C THR A 59 -4.62 8.37 7.51
N PHE A 60 -5.37 7.69 6.65
CA PHE A 60 -6.09 8.31 5.56
C PHE A 60 -7.59 8.33 5.87
N THR A 61 -8.17 9.52 5.97
CA THR A 61 -9.62 9.71 6.13
C THR A 61 -10.21 10.12 4.79
N ARG A 62 -11.14 9.31 4.30
CA ARG A 62 -11.86 9.56 3.06
C ARG A 62 -12.94 10.61 3.28
N ASN A 63 -13.28 11.32 2.21
CA ASN A 63 -14.39 12.25 2.17
C ASN A 63 -15.42 11.81 1.12
N ASN A 64 -15.67 10.50 1.07
CA ASN A 64 -16.66 9.86 0.23
C ASN A 64 -17.76 9.30 1.16
N PRO A 65 -18.99 9.83 1.15
CA PRO A 65 -20.06 9.39 2.05
C PRO A 65 -20.47 7.93 1.80
N ASP A 66 -20.24 7.42 0.58
CA ASP A 66 -20.59 6.06 0.17
C ASP A 66 -19.41 5.06 0.34
N ALA A 67 -18.29 5.51 0.90
CA ALA A 67 -17.12 4.67 1.14
C ALA A 67 -17.44 3.49 2.07
N THR A 68 -17.04 2.28 1.66
CA THR A 68 -17.15 1.07 2.51
C THR A 68 -16.37 1.22 3.81
N VAL A 69 -15.22 1.89 3.73
CA VAL A 69 -14.33 2.16 4.87
C VAL A 69 -13.95 3.63 4.85
N GLN A 70 -14.32 4.36 5.90
CA GLN A 70 -14.09 5.80 5.99
C GLN A 70 -12.67 6.17 6.44
N GLN A 71 -12.03 5.32 7.22
CA GLN A 71 -10.70 5.57 7.77
C GLN A 71 -9.82 4.35 7.54
N ILE A 72 -8.67 4.58 6.92
CA ILE A 72 -7.68 3.55 6.61
C ILE A 72 -6.42 3.85 7.41
N ARG A 73 -6.01 2.89 8.23
CA ARG A 73 -4.83 3.01 9.09
C ARG A 73 -3.89 1.84 8.84
N PRO A 74 -2.91 2.00 7.92
CA PRO A 74 -1.94 0.95 7.63
C PRO A 74 -1.25 0.43 8.88
N GLN A 75 -1.04 -0.88 8.91
CA GLN A 75 -0.24 -1.58 9.91
C GLN A 75 1.15 -1.88 9.36
N ILE A 76 2.05 -2.38 10.21
CA ILE A 76 3.38 -2.78 9.78
C ILE A 76 3.30 -3.77 8.62
N MET A 77 4.04 -3.50 7.55
CA MET A 77 4.03 -4.32 6.34
C MET A 77 5.33 -4.12 5.57
N TYR A 78 5.71 -5.11 4.78
CA TYR A 78 6.63 -4.82 3.69
C TYR A 78 5.95 -3.85 2.72
N THR A 79 6.76 -2.98 2.14
CA THR A 79 6.36 -2.12 1.05
C THR A 79 7.49 -2.16 0.03
N ASP A 80 7.15 -2.08 -1.24
CA ASP A 80 8.14 -1.82 -2.28
C ASP A 80 8.42 -0.31 -2.43
N GLY A 81 7.80 0.52 -1.57
CA GLY A 81 7.83 1.99 -1.65
C GLY A 81 7.01 2.52 -2.82
N GLY A 82 6.15 1.68 -3.42
CA GLY A 82 5.84 1.70 -4.84
C GLY A 82 7.09 1.31 -5.61
N SER A 83 7.06 0.31 -6.48
CA SER A 83 8.17 -0.01 -7.38
C SER A 83 8.45 1.17 -8.32
N VAL A 84 9.17 2.17 -7.82
CA VAL A 84 9.64 3.37 -8.50
C VAL A 84 10.44 2.86 -9.69
N PRO A 85 9.93 2.98 -10.93
CA PRO A 85 10.76 2.73 -12.09
C PRO A 85 11.93 3.69 -11.97
N GLN A 86 13.15 3.28 -12.33
CA GLN A 86 14.31 4.19 -12.38
C GLN A 86 13.99 5.54 -13.05
N LEU A 87 12.99 5.57 -13.95
CA LEU A 87 12.41 6.77 -14.56
C LEU A 87 11.79 7.80 -13.59
N ALA A 88 11.26 7.40 -12.44
CA ALA A 88 10.75 8.34 -11.42
C ALA A 88 11.88 8.97 -10.58
N GLN A 89 13.09 8.40 -10.60
CA GLN A 89 14.31 9.06 -10.09
C GLN A 89 14.83 10.15 -11.05
N VAL A 90 14.31 10.24 -12.28
CA VAL A 90 14.74 11.20 -13.32
C VAL A 90 13.99 12.55 -13.24
N PHE A 91 12.91 12.64 -12.46
CA PHE A 91 12.22 13.91 -12.20
C PHE A 91 12.94 14.70 -11.11
N ASN A 92 14.10 15.26 -11.47
CA ASN A 92 14.86 16.18 -10.63
C ASN A 92 14.01 17.39 -10.24
N GLY A 93 13.58 17.42 -8.98
CA GLY A 93 12.90 18.57 -8.36
C GLY A 93 12.33 18.29 -6.96
N PHE A 94 11.92 17.05 -6.65
CA PHE A 94 11.27 16.68 -5.38
C PHE A 94 11.63 15.26 -4.94
N SER A 95 11.56 14.99 -3.62
CA SER A 95 11.93 13.69 -3.03
C SER A 95 11.14 12.53 -3.68
N PRO A 96 11.78 11.41 -4.07
CA PRO A 96 11.11 10.21 -4.61
C PRO A 96 9.94 9.68 -3.77
N TRP A 97 9.81 10.15 -2.53
CA TRP A 97 8.83 9.76 -1.54
C TRP A 97 7.61 10.70 -1.42
N GLY A 98 7.43 11.68 -2.31
CA GLY A 98 6.28 12.60 -2.24
C GLY A 98 4.91 11.90 -2.23
N TYR A 99 4.79 10.78 -2.95
CA TYR A 99 3.57 9.95 -2.97
C TYR A 99 3.56 8.81 -1.93
N ALA A 100 4.60 8.70 -1.09
CA ALA A 100 4.73 7.61 -0.13
C ALA A 100 3.48 7.36 0.73
N PRO A 101 2.77 8.38 1.25
CA PRO A 101 1.55 8.15 2.04
C PRO A 101 0.47 7.38 1.24
N ALA A 102 0.27 7.73 -0.03
CA ALA A 102 -0.67 7.04 -0.89
C ALA A 102 -0.23 5.58 -1.18
N TYR A 103 1.07 5.35 -1.36
CA TYR A 103 1.63 4.01 -1.54
C TYR A 103 1.45 3.15 -0.29
N MET A 104 1.69 3.68 0.91
CA MET A 104 1.48 2.94 2.16
C MET A 104 0.01 2.56 2.36
N VAL A 105 -0.93 3.42 1.94
CA VAL A 105 -2.36 3.08 1.98
C VAL A 105 -2.66 1.97 0.96
N HIS A 106 -2.18 2.11 -0.27
CA HIS A 106 -2.40 1.16 -1.35
C HIS A 106 -1.85 -0.24 -1.03
N ASP A 107 -0.56 -0.34 -0.70
CA ASP A 107 0.11 -1.61 -0.42
C ASP A 107 -0.56 -2.33 0.75
N TRP A 108 -0.94 -1.57 1.79
CA TRP A 108 -1.59 -2.15 2.96
C TRP A 108 -2.94 -2.76 2.64
N LEU A 109 -3.75 -2.11 1.79
CA LEU A 109 -5.01 -2.67 1.33
C LEU A 109 -4.81 -3.98 0.54
N PHE A 110 -3.74 -4.07 -0.26
CA PHE A 110 -3.42 -5.29 -1.00
C PHE A 110 -2.92 -6.41 -0.10
N THR A 111 -2.05 -6.11 0.87
CA THR A 111 -1.61 -7.10 1.87
C THR A 111 -2.78 -7.57 2.73
N ALA A 112 -3.61 -6.63 3.22
CA ALA A 112 -4.82 -6.95 3.95
C ALA A 112 -5.73 -7.87 3.13
N ARG A 113 -5.94 -7.55 1.84
CA ARG A 113 -6.77 -8.36 0.96
C ARG A 113 -6.24 -9.76 0.74
N LYS A 114 -4.94 -9.92 0.49
CA LYS A 114 -4.31 -11.24 0.32
C LYS A 114 -4.44 -12.07 1.60
N CYS A 115 -4.29 -11.44 2.77
CA CYS A 115 -4.50 -12.10 4.05
C CYS A 115 -5.96 -12.48 4.32
N LEU A 116 -6.92 -11.68 3.87
CA LEU A 116 -8.34 -12.03 3.89
C LEU A 116 -8.65 -13.22 2.98
N ASN A 117 -8.12 -13.22 1.76
CA ASN A 117 -8.29 -14.33 0.81
C ASN A 117 -7.73 -15.65 1.36
N ASP A 118 -6.66 -15.56 2.16
CA ASP A 118 -5.99 -16.70 2.78
C ASP A 118 -6.58 -17.12 4.13
N GLY A 119 -7.60 -16.40 4.64
CA GLY A 119 -8.19 -16.67 5.96
C GLY A 119 -7.24 -16.43 7.13
N ALA A 120 -6.22 -15.59 6.93
CA ALA A 120 -5.15 -15.29 7.90
C ALA A 120 -5.08 -13.79 8.25
N ALA A 121 -6.20 -13.09 8.10
CA ALA A 121 -6.33 -11.67 8.41
C ALA A 121 -6.27 -11.41 9.92
N THR A 122 -5.57 -10.33 10.28
CA THR A 122 -5.57 -9.73 11.62
C THR A 122 -6.83 -8.88 11.82
N PRO A 123 -7.21 -8.52 13.06
CA PRO A 123 -8.38 -7.68 13.29
C PRO A 123 -8.36 -6.32 12.54
N ALA A 124 -7.18 -5.76 12.29
CA ALA A 124 -7.04 -4.53 11.52
C ALA A 124 -7.32 -4.73 10.03
N GLU A 125 -6.91 -5.87 9.47
CA GLU A 125 -7.17 -6.22 8.07
C GLU A 125 -8.63 -6.65 7.86
N GLU A 126 -9.24 -7.24 8.89
CA GLU A 126 -10.67 -7.55 8.89
C GLU A 126 -11.55 -6.32 8.75
N ALA A 127 -11.08 -5.16 9.21
CA ALA A 127 -11.80 -3.89 9.07
C ALA A 127 -11.98 -3.46 7.60
N VAL A 128 -11.23 -4.04 6.66
CA VAL A 128 -11.37 -3.76 5.22
C VAL A 128 -11.92 -4.94 4.42
N ARG A 129 -12.49 -5.96 5.09
CA ARG A 129 -13.00 -7.18 4.44
C ARG A 129 -13.96 -6.91 3.28
N ASP A 130 -14.90 -5.99 3.50
CA ASP A 130 -15.98 -5.70 2.56
C ASP A 130 -15.56 -4.74 1.43
N MET A 131 -14.34 -4.18 1.51
CA MET A 131 -13.81 -3.30 0.47
C MET A 131 -13.70 -4.06 -0.86
N THR A 132 -14.23 -3.51 -1.95
CA THR A 132 -14.08 -4.13 -3.28
C THR A 132 -12.78 -3.69 -3.96
N PHE A 133 -12.40 -4.35 -5.05
CA PHE A 133 -11.26 -3.90 -5.86
C PHE A 133 -11.49 -2.50 -6.47
N ALA A 134 -12.74 -2.17 -6.83
CA ALA A 134 -13.06 -0.85 -7.34
C ALA A 134 -12.88 0.21 -6.24
N ASP A 135 -13.36 -0.07 -5.04
CA ASP A 135 -13.23 0.80 -3.88
C ASP A 135 -11.76 1.03 -3.48
N SER A 136 -10.90 0.01 -3.55
CA SER A 136 -9.47 0.19 -3.29
C SER A 136 -8.75 1.03 -4.36
N ALA A 137 -9.22 0.97 -5.62
CA ALA A 137 -8.71 1.83 -6.69
C ALA A 137 -9.19 3.28 -6.54
N GLU A 138 -10.41 3.50 -6.05
CA GLU A 138 -10.92 4.83 -5.67
C GLU A 138 -10.11 5.42 -4.52
N VAL A 139 -9.81 4.64 -3.48
CA VAL A 139 -8.93 5.07 -2.38
C VAL A 139 -7.58 5.58 -2.90
N ALA A 140 -6.97 4.87 -3.84
CA ALA A 140 -5.70 5.29 -4.42
C ALA A 140 -5.82 6.64 -5.15
N ALA A 141 -6.91 6.86 -5.90
CA ALA A 141 -7.17 8.13 -6.56
C ALA A 141 -7.41 9.26 -5.56
N GLU A 142 -8.24 9.04 -4.54
CA GLU A 142 -8.51 10.00 -3.45
C GLU A 142 -7.21 10.38 -2.72
N ALA A 143 -6.38 9.40 -2.37
CA ALA A 143 -5.10 9.59 -1.70
C ALA A 143 -4.13 10.45 -2.54
N ILE A 144 -3.95 10.13 -3.82
CA ILE A 144 -3.09 10.90 -4.73
C ILE A 144 -3.61 12.32 -4.89
N LYS A 145 -4.93 12.49 -5.07
CA LYS A 145 -5.55 13.82 -5.20
C LYS A 145 -5.40 14.65 -3.93
N THR A 146 -5.45 14.01 -2.76
CA THR A 146 -5.23 14.65 -1.46
C THR A 146 -3.82 15.22 -1.34
N LEU A 147 -2.80 14.43 -1.71
CA LEU A 147 -1.40 14.90 -1.68
C LEU A 147 -1.15 16.07 -2.64
N ILE A 148 -1.77 16.05 -3.82
CA ILE A 148 -1.68 17.16 -4.78
C ILE A 148 -2.41 18.41 -4.26
N ALA A 149 -3.60 18.24 -3.69
CA ALA A 149 -4.38 19.35 -3.13
C ALA A 149 -3.68 20.00 -1.92
N ALA A 150 -2.93 19.22 -1.12
CA ALA A 150 -2.11 19.72 -0.02
C ALA A 150 -0.83 20.44 -0.49
N GLY A 151 -0.45 20.30 -1.76
CA GLY A 151 0.81 20.82 -2.30
C GLY A 151 2.04 19.96 -1.98
N ASP A 152 1.84 18.78 -1.41
CA ASP A 152 2.90 17.82 -1.07
C ASP A 152 3.52 17.19 -2.32
N VAL A 153 2.76 17.18 -3.43
CA VAL A 153 3.25 16.80 -4.75
C VAL A 153 2.80 17.80 -5.81
N GLN A 154 3.70 18.12 -6.75
CA GLN A 154 3.34 18.99 -7.86
C GLN A 154 2.22 18.36 -8.71
N PRO A 155 1.24 19.17 -9.16
CA PRO A 155 0.26 18.73 -10.15
C PRO A 155 0.98 18.49 -11.48
N ASN A 156 1.37 17.24 -11.73
CA ASN A 156 1.76 16.80 -13.06
C ASN A 156 0.51 16.30 -13.76
N ASP A 157 0.01 17.01 -14.77
CA ASP A 157 -1.32 16.80 -15.39
C ASP A 157 -1.60 15.38 -15.92
N LEU A 158 -0.57 14.52 -16.09
CA LEU A 158 -0.73 13.16 -16.63
C LEU A 158 -0.44 12.02 -15.64
N ALA A 159 0.43 12.22 -14.64
CA ALA A 159 0.88 11.14 -13.76
C ALA A 159 -0.24 10.57 -12.87
N PRO A 160 -1.12 11.38 -12.24
CA PRO A 160 -2.17 10.90 -11.36
C PRO A 160 -3.19 10.01 -12.08
N ARG A 161 -3.65 10.44 -13.27
CA ARG A 161 -4.60 9.68 -14.07
C ARG A 161 -4.01 8.35 -14.56
N ALA A 162 -2.74 8.36 -14.98
CA ALA A 162 -2.05 7.14 -15.40
C ALA A 162 -1.89 6.16 -14.23
N ILE A 163 -1.50 6.65 -13.04
CA ILE A 163 -1.38 5.82 -11.83
C ILE A 163 -2.74 5.26 -11.43
N SER A 164 -3.78 6.09 -11.33
CA SER A 164 -5.15 5.66 -11.02
C SER A 164 -5.71 4.64 -12.02
N SER A 165 -5.39 4.79 -13.30
CA SER A 165 -5.75 3.80 -14.32
C SER A 165 -4.98 2.48 -14.16
N ALA A 166 -3.70 2.53 -13.84
CA ALA A 166 -2.88 1.33 -13.66
C ALA A 166 -3.34 0.52 -12.44
N VAL A 167 -3.63 1.17 -11.31
CA VAL A 167 -4.13 0.49 -10.10
C VAL A 167 -5.52 -0.12 -10.30
N ALA A 168 -6.33 0.40 -11.21
CA ALA A 168 -7.63 -0.16 -11.60
C ALA A 168 -7.55 -1.28 -12.66
N GLY A 169 -6.34 -1.60 -13.14
CA GLY A 169 -6.07 -2.53 -14.22
C GLY A 169 -6.24 -4.02 -13.88
N SER A 170 -6.20 -4.85 -14.91
CA SER A 170 -6.37 -6.31 -14.80
C SER A 170 -5.26 -7.02 -14.02
N ILE A 171 -4.00 -6.54 -14.11
CA ILE A 171 -2.87 -7.06 -13.34
C ILE A 171 -3.12 -6.83 -11.84
N SER A 172 -3.46 -5.60 -11.46
CA SER A 172 -3.79 -5.23 -10.09
C SER A 172 -5.00 -6.04 -9.57
N ARG A 173 -6.02 -6.25 -10.41
CA ARG A 173 -7.15 -7.13 -10.04
C ARG A 173 -6.73 -8.58 -9.82
N SER A 174 -5.81 -9.10 -10.64
CA SER A 174 -5.25 -10.44 -10.45
C SER A 174 -4.49 -10.55 -9.14
N LEU A 175 -3.68 -9.54 -8.79
CA LEU A 175 -2.96 -9.47 -7.51
C LEU A 175 -3.92 -9.35 -6.33
N TRP A 176 -4.97 -8.56 -6.46
CA TRP A 176 -6.04 -8.40 -5.45
C TRP A 176 -6.76 -9.72 -5.15
N ASN A 177 -6.99 -10.55 -6.16
CA ASN A 177 -7.66 -11.85 -6.02
C ASN A 177 -6.70 -13.02 -5.72
N SER A 178 -5.40 -12.76 -5.55
CA SER A 178 -4.42 -13.82 -5.31
C SER A 178 -4.61 -14.49 -3.94
N THR A 179 -4.27 -15.78 -3.88
CA THR A 179 -4.25 -16.61 -2.67
C THR A 179 -2.87 -17.22 -2.46
N GLY A 180 -2.57 -17.64 -1.24
CA GLY A 180 -1.29 -18.20 -0.81
C GLY A 180 -0.17 -17.16 -0.62
N ALA A 181 -0.48 -15.87 -0.64
CA ALA A 181 0.51 -14.79 -0.60
C ALA A 181 0.74 -14.23 0.82
N CYS A 182 -0.25 -14.32 1.72
CA CYS A 182 -0.21 -13.64 3.01
C CYS A 182 1.02 -14.00 3.86
N ALA A 183 1.36 -15.29 3.93
CA ALA A 183 2.49 -15.75 4.73
C ALA A 183 3.84 -15.15 4.28
N ALA A 184 4.02 -14.95 2.97
CA ALA A 184 5.23 -14.35 2.40
C ALA A 184 5.25 -12.82 2.58
N GLU A 185 4.09 -12.18 2.69
CA GLU A 185 3.98 -10.72 2.88
C GLU A 185 4.07 -10.27 4.34
N ARG A 186 4.00 -11.20 5.31
CA ARG A 186 4.27 -10.88 6.70
C ARG A 186 5.73 -10.48 6.89
N VAL A 187 5.95 -9.37 7.58
CA VAL A 187 7.29 -8.96 8.00
C VAL A 187 7.89 -10.05 8.86
N SER A 188 9.08 -10.53 8.47
CA SER A 188 9.73 -11.66 9.14
C SER A 188 10.12 -11.30 10.56
N ASP A 189 10.13 -12.28 11.46
CA ASP A 189 10.59 -12.08 12.85
C ASP A 189 12.00 -11.50 12.92
N ALA A 190 12.86 -11.86 11.96
CA ALA A 190 14.21 -11.31 11.85
C ALA A 190 14.19 -9.80 11.55
N HIS A 191 13.37 -9.35 10.59
CA HIS A 191 13.25 -7.94 10.26
C HIS A 191 12.51 -7.15 11.36
N LEU A 192 11.50 -7.73 12.00
CA LEU A 192 10.86 -7.13 13.19
C LEU A 192 11.88 -6.89 14.31
N ALA A 193 12.76 -7.86 14.58
CA ALA A 193 13.81 -7.69 15.57
C ALA A 193 14.83 -6.60 15.16
N GLN A 194 15.17 -6.48 13.88
CA GLN A 194 16.04 -5.40 13.39
C GLN A 194 15.39 -4.02 13.56
N ILE A 195 14.09 -3.91 13.27
CA ILE A 195 13.31 -2.68 13.44
C ILE A 195 13.26 -2.28 14.90
N GLU A 196 12.91 -3.19 15.81
CA GLU A 196 12.86 -2.89 17.26
C GLU A 196 14.23 -2.45 17.80
N ASN A 197 15.33 -3.03 17.29
CA ASN A 197 16.67 -2.61 17.68
C ASN A 197 17.03 -1.20 17.18
N ALA A 198 16.51 -0.80 16.02
CA ALA A 198 16.76 0.50 15.40
C ALA A 198 15.82 1.61 15.92
N LEU A 199 14.58 1.24 16.25
CA LEU A 199 13.54 2.11 16.81
C LEU A 199 12.86 1.43 18.01
N PRO A 200 13.48 1.45 19.21
CA PRO A 200 12.92 0.78 20.37
C PRO A 200 11.54 1.31 20.77
N GLY A 201 10.61 0.39 21.04
CA GLY A 201 9.26 0.71 21.50
C GLY A 201 8.28 1.12 20.40
N THR A 202 8.67 1.10 19.12
CA THR A 202 7.73 1.33 18.01
C THR A 202 6.86 0.12 17.71
N LEU A 203 7.31 -1.10 18.04
CA LEU A 203 6.53 -2.32 17.84
C LEU A 203 5.65 -2.70 19.04
N GLY A 204 5.33 -1.76 19.94
CA GLY A 204 4.59 -2.02 21.19
C GLY A 204 3.45 -3.04 21.08
N THR A 205 3.54 -4.11 21.89
CA THR A 205 2.79 -5.40 21.92
C THR A 205 3.18 -6.50 20.93
N ALA A 206 4.06 -6.28 19.95
CA ALA A 206 4.69 -7.37 19.18
C ALA A 206 5.86 -7.99 19.98
N ARG A 207 5.49 -8.78 21.00
CA ARG A 207 6.30 -9.66 21.85
C ARG A 207 7.63 -9.14 22.43
N LYS A 208 7.56 -8.96 23.76
CA LYS A 208 8.63 -9.22 24.73
C LYS A 208 9.23 -10.61 24.44
N ALA A 209 10.57 -10.67 24.38
CA ALA A 209 11.43 -11.83 24.17
C ALA A 209 11.77 -12.15 22.71
N LEU A 210 12.99 -11.76 22.31
CA LEU A 210 13.86 -12.54 21.43
C LEU A 210 15.29 -11.97 21.53
N SER A 211 16.10 -12.54 22.42
CA SER A 211 17.56 -12.34 22.38
C SER A 211 18.13 -13.20 21.25
N VAL A 212 18.03 -12.73 20.01
CA VAL A 212 18.71 -13.37 18.88
C VAL A 212 20.18 -12.93 18.92
N ARG A 213 21.08 -13.91 18.94
CA ARG A 213 22.53 -13.70 18.87
C ARG A 213 22.87 -12.88 17.62
N ARG A 214 23.65 -11.81 17.81
CA ARG A 214 24.32 -11.04 16.76
C ARG A 214 25.06 -11.97 15.80
N ALA A 215 24.48 -12.22 14.63
CA ALA A 215 25.23 -12.42 13.42
C ALA A 215 25.21 -11.09 12.64
N ASP A 216 26.25 -10.86 11.85
CA ASP A 216 26.55 -9.63 11.10
C ASP A 216 25.51 -9.37 9.98
N GLN A 217 24.28 -9.09 10.38
CA GLN A 217 23.18 -8.71 9.50
C GLN A 217 23.20 -7.19 9.35
N PRO A 218 22.95 -6.66 8.13
CA PRO A 218 22.85 -5.23 7.93
C PRO A 218 21.77 -4.65 8.86
N LYS A 219 22.10 -3.56 9.56
CA LYS A 219 21.17 -2.93 10.50
C LYS A 219 20.07 -2.21 9.74
N ALA A 220 18.83 -2.33 10.22
CA ALA A 220 17.71 -1.56 9.68
C ALA A 220 17.99 -0.05 9.75
N LYS A 221 17.59 0.69 8.72
CA LYS A 221 17.85 2.13 8.59
C LYS A 221 16.56 2.86 8.24
N ILE A 222 16.30 3.97 8.90
CA ILE A 222 15.21 4.88 8.52
C ILE A 222 15.60 5.54 7.20
N ILE A 223 14.75 5.42 6.18
CA ILE A 223 14.96 6.01 4.86
C ILE A 223 14.10 7.25 4.68
N GLN A 224 12.91 7.27 5.26
CA GLN A 224 11.98 8.39 5.14
C GLN A 224 11.17 8.58 6.42
N VAL A 225 10.97 9.86 6.78
CA VAL A 225 9.99 10.31 7.78
C VAL A 225 9.16 11.43 7.14
N ILE A 226 7.84 11.34 7.20
CA ILE A 226 6.89 12.39 6.78
C ILE A 226 5.89 12.58 7.91
N GLU A 227 5.55 13.82 8.25
CA GLU A 227 4.59 14.19 9.30
C GLU A 227 3.50 15.08 8.69
N PHE A 228 2.25 14.88 9.12
CA PHE A 228 1.05 15.60 8.67
C PHE A 228 0.35 16.28 9.86
#